data_AF-A0A957HBU4-F1
#
_entry.id   AF-A0A957HBU4-F1
#
_cell.length_a   1.000
_cell.length_b   1.000
_cell.length_c   1.000
_cell.angle_alpha   90.00
_cell.angle_beta   90.00
_cell.angle_gamma   90.00
#
_symmetry.space_group_name_H-M   'P 1'
#
loop_
_entity.id
_entity.type
_entity.pdbx_description
1 polymer ?
#
loop_
_entity_poly.entity_id
_entity_poly.type
_entity_poly.pdbx_seq_one_letter_code
_entity_poly.pdbx_strand_id
1 'polypeptide(L)'
;MAHSGENHLPDDLQVNAYRRDADKGREPQLVSARQGTRMYSLAALQERIEAEFIDEYGEDSAALREAETPTKRIKLILETVDYVLGVEAVVLSPEAKADLIERIHSNLFGYGAIDPYLLDTRVTTIAIHGAAHVSVRYGHGELEHTEAMFEDEAQLRTIVGRLLRDAGAEADENMPIIETGLTIAGRRMSLSLAAPPFSPYVHVDMRLHPPEMPTLDDLVAEGFMLPEAAKLLRDIVHSRYGFAIVG
;
A
#
# COMPACT_ATOMS: atom_id res chain seq x y z
N MET A 1 -50.13 -5.53 -29.21
CA MET A 1 -48.90 -5.03 -29.86
C MET A 1 -47.96 -4.60 -28.76
N ALA A 2 -47.06 -5.49 -28.37
CA ALA A 2 -46.05 -5.23 -27.35
C ALA A 2 -44.75 -4.89 -28.08
N HIS A 3 -44.18 -3.71 -27.81
CA HIS A 3 -42.84 -3.36 -28.28
C HIS A 3 -41.82 -3.72 -27.21
N SER A 4 -41.01 -4.73 -27.54
CA SER A 4 -39.75 -5.06 -26.89
C SER A 4 -38.75 -3.92 -27.12
N GLY A 5 -38.23 -3.34 -26.05
CA GLY A 5 -37.04 -2.49 -26.07
C GLY A 5 -35.92 -3.24 -25.36
N GLU A 6 -34.97 -3.76 -26.13
CA GLU A 6 -33.75 -4.37 -25.63
C GLU A 6 -32.91 -3.31 -24.91
N ASN A 7 -32.62 -3.53 -23.64
CA ASN A 7 -31.70 -2.72 -22.85
C ASN A 7 -30.30 -3.32 -23.04
N HIS A 8 -29.51 -2.72 -23.92
CA HIS A 8 -28.12 -3.11 -24.16
C HIS A 8 -27.24 -2.41 -23.11
N LEU A 9 -26.83 -3.16 -22.09
CA LEU A 9 -25.76 -2.75 -21.17
C LEU A 9 -24.41 -3.09 -21.82
N PRO A 10 -23.39 -2.22 -21.74
CA PRO A 10 -22.06 -2.50 -22.31
C PRO A 10 -21.34 -3.63 -21.56
N ASP A 11 -20.61 -4.43 -22.32
CA ASP A 11 -20.08 -5.77 -22.00
C ASP A 11 -18.64 -5.72 -21.41
N ASP A 12 -18.33 -4.65 -20.67
CA ASP A 12 -16.93 -4.26 -20.41
C ASP A 12 -16.45 -4.50 -18.97
N LEU A 13 -17.18 -5.32 -18.20
CA LEU A 13 -16.69 -5.87 -16.93
C LEU A 13 -16.12 -7.27 -17.19
N GLN A 14 -14.94 -7.33 -17.79
CA GLN A 14 -14.15 -8.58 -17.88
C GLN A 14 -13.60 -8.96 -16.50
N VAL A 15 -14.48 -9.43 -15.62
CA VAL A 15 -14.17 -10.03 -14.31
C VAL A 15 -13.47 -11.40 -14.47
N ASN A 16 -13.42 -11.95 -15.69
CA ASN A 16 -12.89 -13.29 -15.95
C ASN A 16 -11.37 -13.38 -16.22
N ALA A 17 -10.66 -12.27 -16.39
CA ALA A 17 -9.21 -12.30 -16.65
C ALA A 17 -8.36 -12.49 -15.38
N TYR A 18 -8.89 -12.15 -14.20
CA TYR A 18 -8.16 -12.19 -12.91
C TYR A 18 -7.86 -13.60 -12.37
N ARG A 19 -8.30 -14.66 -13.06
CA ARG A 19 -8.32 -16.03 -12.52
C ARG A 19 -7.06 -16.87 -12.77
N ARG A 20 -6.06 -16.44 -13.54
CA ARG A 20 -5.04 -17.39 -14.06
C ARG A 20 -3.57 -17.12 -13.80
N ASP A 21 -3.15 -15.93 -13.38
CA ASP A 21 -1.73 -15.56 -13.53
C ASP A 21 -0.97 -15.18 -12.25
N ALA A 22 -1.60 -15.22 -11.07
CA ALA A 22 -0.98 -14.76 -9.83
C ALA A 22 0.23 -15.59 -9.33
N ASP A 23 0.47 -16.79 -9.87
CA ASP A 23 1.54 -17.70 -9.42
C ASP A 23 2.51 -18.10 -10.55
N LYS A 24 2.29 -17.62 -11.78
CA LYS A 24 3.08 -18.02 -12.95
C LYS A 24 4.12 -16.96 -13.32
N GLY A 25 5.26 -16.98 -12.64
CA GLY A 25 6.42 -16.23 -13.12
C GLY A 25 7.49 -15.84 -12.10
N ARG A 26 7.29 -16.07 -10.80
CA ARG A 26 8.36 -15.81 -9.82
C ARG A 26 9.41 -16.90 -9.89
N GLU A 27 10.57 -16.60 -10.48
CA GLU A 27 11.77 -17.40 -10.22
C GLU A 27 12.25 -17.07 -8.80
N PRO A 28 12.23 -18.04 -7.87
CA PRO A 28 12.68 -17.78 -6.51
C PRO A 28 14.16 -17.44 -6.52
N GLN A 29 14.54 -16.34 -5.88
CA GLN A 29 15.95 -16.06 -5.58
C GLN A 29 16.41 -17.03 -4.49
N LEU A 30 17.17 -18.05 -4.89
CA LEU A 30 17.61 -19.12 -4.02
C LEU A 30 18.96 -18.79 -3.37
N VAL A 31 19.06 -19.05 -2.08
CA VAL A 31 20.29 -18.99 -1.29
C VAL A 31 20.64 -20.38 -0.81
N SER A 32 21.91 -20.76 -0.98
CA SER A 32 22.42 -22.06 -0.56
C SER A 32 22.81 -22.07 0.92
N ALA A 33 22.36 -23.08 1.67
CA ALA A 33 22.91 -23.37 2.99
C ALA A 33 24.37 -23.87 2.90
N ARG A 34 25.17 -23.65 3.95
CA ARG A 34 26.59 -24.08 4.04
C ARG A 34 26.81 -25.58 3.75
N GLN A 35 25.81 -26.42 3.94
CA GLN A 35 25.88 -27.87 3.72
C GLN A 35 25.17 -28.36 2.45
N GLY A 36 24.93 -27.49 1.45
CA GLY A 36 24.66 -27.90 0.06
C GLY A 36 23.34 -28.65 -0.23
N THR A 37 22.56 -29.04 0.77
CA THR A 37 21.34 -29.87 0.56
C THR A 37 20.03 -29.09 0.68
N ARG A 38 20.02 -27.91 1.33
CA ARG A 38 18.84 -27.05 1.46
C ARG A 38 19.07 -25.72 0.76
N MET A 39 18.15 -25.39 -0.14
CA MET A 39 18.04 -24.06 -0.75
C MET A 39 16.83 -23.37 -0.12
N TYR A 40 17.04 -22.14 0.33
CA TYR A 40 15.97 -21.28 0.83
C TYR A 40 15.71 -20.20 -0.21
N SER A 41 14.46 -19.92 -0.54
CA SER A 41 14.16 -18.66 -1.23
C SER A 41 14.33 -17.52 -0.23
N LEU A 42 14.76 -16.34 -0.71
CA LEU A 42 14.82 -15.15 0.15
C LEU A 42 13.46 -14.80 0.76
N ALA A 43 12.36 -15.03 0.02
CA ALA A 43 11.00 -14.86 0.53
C ALA A 43 10.69 -15.80 1.70
N ALA A 44 10.99 -17.10 1.58
CA ALA A 44 10.76 -18.05 2.66
C ALA A 44 11.63 -17.76 3.90
N LEU A 45 12.85 -17.28 3.68
CA LEU A 45 13.73 -16.86 4.76
C LEU A 45 13.18 -15.62 5.48
N GLN A 46 12.68 -14.65 4.71
CA GLN A 46 12.02 -13.46 5.24
C GLN A 46 10.78 -13.83 6.07
N GLU A 47 9.85 -14.61 5.50
CA GLU A 47 8.64 -15.07 6.19
C GLU A 47 8.98 -15.76 7.51
N ARG A 48 9.99 -16.64 7.50
CA ARG A 48 10.46 -17.32 8.71
C ARG A 48 10.98 -16.36 9.78
N ILE A 49 11.72 -15.34 9.37
CA ILE A 49 12.27 -14.33 10.29
C ILE A 49 11.15 -13.43 10.84
N GLU A 50 10.20 -13.01 10.00
CA GLU A 50 9.04 -12.23 10.43
C GLU A 50 8.18 -13.02 11.42
N ALA A 51 7.95 -14.31 11.17
CA ALA A 51 7.25 -15.20 12.09
C ALA A 51 7.99 -15.35 13.43
N GLU A 52 9.31 -15.58 13.39
CA GLU A 52 10.12 -15.67 14.61
C GLU A 52 10.10 -14.35 15.40
N PHE A 53 10.16 -13.20 14.70
CA PHE A 53 10.10 -11.90 15.32
C PHE A 53 8.75 -11.68 16.02
N ILE A 54 7.64 -12.07 15.39
CA ILE A 54 6.30 -11.95 15.96
C ILE A 54 6.14 -12.88 17.16
N ASP A 55 6.66 -14.11 17.09
CA ASP A 55 6.61 -15.07 18.18
C ASP A 55 7.42 -14.61 19.40
N GLU A 56 8.59 -14.00 19.18
CA GLU A 56 9.47 -13.49 20.24
C GLU A 56 9.02 -12.13 20.80
N TYR A 57 8.61 -11.21 19.92
CA TYR A 57 8.42 -9.79 20.23
C TYR A 57 7.01 -9.25 19.95
N GLY A 58 5.99 -10.10 19.77
CA GLY A 58 4.62 -9.75 19.38
C GLY A 58 4.04 -8.49 20.06
N GLU A 59 2.93 -7.96 19.54
CA GLU A 59 2.49 -6.55 19.68
C GLU A 59 2.62 -5.88 21.08
N ASP A 60 2.60 -6.64 22.18
CA ASP A 60 2.71 -6.15 23.56
C ASP A 60 4.03 -6.49 24.31
N SER A 61 5.07 -6.99 23.62
CA SER A 61 6.33 -7.35 24.29
C SER A 61 7.02 -6.14 24.92
N ALA A 62 7.60 -6.33 26.11
CA ALA A 62 8.31 -5.26 26.82
C ALA A 62 9.47 -4.69 25.97
N ALA A 63 10.19 -5.57 25.28
CA ALA A 63 11.28 -5.18 24.39
C ALA A 63 10.81 -4.29 23.23
N LEU A 64 9.66 -4.60 22.62
CA LEU A 64 9.11 -3.78 21.54
C LEU A 64 8.63 -2.42 22.06
N ARG A 65 8.02 -2.37 23.25
CA ARG A 65 7.59 -1.12 23.91
C ARG A 65 8.78 -0.21 24.24
N GLU A 66 9.92 -0.79 24.64
CA GLU A 66 11.16 -0.03 24.90
C GLU A 66 11.87 0.42 23.60
N ALA A 67 11.56 -0.23 22.48
CA ALA A 67 12.07 0.08 21.14
C ALA A 67 11.29 1.22 20.45
N GLU A 68 11.26 2.38 21.10
CA GLU A 68 10.55 3.58 20.61
C GLU A 68 11.17 4.22 19.37
N THR A 69 12.44 3.90 19.05
CA THR A 69 13.17 4.51 17.93
C THR A 69 13.41 3.48 16.82
N PRO A 70 13.50 3.91 15.54
CA PRO A 70 13.82 3.02 14.42
C PRO A 70 15.11 2.22 14.67
N THR A 71 16.15 2.86 15.21
CA THR A 71 17.43 2.20 15.52
C THR A 71 17.27 1.04 16.51
N LYS A 72 16.45 1.21 17.56
CA LYS A 72 16.19 0.14 18.53
C LYS A 72 15.38 -1.00 17.91
N ARG A 73 14.41 -0.71 17.04
CA ARG A 73 13.62 -1.74 16.33
C ARG A 73 14.49 -2.54 15.36
N ILE A 74 15.34 -1.86 14.60
CA ILE A 74 16.33 -2.51 13.71
C ILE A 74 17.26 -3.42 14.50
N LYS A 75 17.63 -3.05 15.73
CA LYS A 75 18.44 -3.92 16.60
C LYS A 75 17.72 -5.23 16.94
N LEU A 76 16.44 -5.19 17.29
CA LEU A 76 15.66 -6.41 17.56
C LEU A 76 15.57 -7.28 16.30
N ILE A 77 15.29 -6.68 15.14
CA ILE A 77 15.27 -7.40 13.86
C ILE A 77 16.63 -8.05 13.59
N LEU A 78 17.73 -7.34 13.80
CA LEU A 78 19.09 -7.87 13.63
C LEU A 78 19.33 -9.11 14.49
N GLU A 79 18.91 -9.08 15.76
CA GLU A 79 19.02 -10.21 16.68
C GLU A 79 18.24 -11.43 16.18
N THR A 80 17.00 -11.25 15.71
CA THR A 80 16.18 -12.33 15.12
C THR A 80 16.78 -12.86 13.81
N VAL A 81 17.25 -11.97 12.92
CA VAL A 81 17.90 -12.34 11.65
C VAL A 81 19.13 -13.20 11.93
N ASP A 82 20.00 -12.79 12.86
CA ASP A 82 21.21 -13.55 13.19
C ASP A 82 20.89 -14.91 13.82
N TYR A 83 19.85 -14.99 14.64
CA TYR A 83 19.36 -16.25 15.18
C TYR A 83 18.91 -17.21 14.06
N VAL A 84 18.00 -16.78 13.19
CA VAL A 84 17.44 -17.64 12.13
C VAL A 84 18.51 -18.05 11.12
N LEU A 85 19.37 -17.12 10.68
CA LEU A 85 20.48 -17.45 9.78
C LEU A 85 21.44 -18.47 10.40
N GLY A 86 21.69 -18.37 11.71
CA GLY A 86 22.48 -19.33 12.47
C GLY A 86 21.86 -20.73 12.53
N VAL A 87 20.55 -20.81 12.81
CA VAL A 87 19.79 -22.07 12.87
C VAL A 87 19.71 -22.75 11.51
N GLU A 88 19.43 -21.99 10.45
CA GLU A 88 19.28 -22.51 9.08
C GLU A 88 20.63 -22.69 8.35
N ALA A 89 21.74 -22.32 9.00
CA ALA A 89 23.10 -22.36 8.44
C ALA A 89 23.24 -21.65 7.08
N VAL A 90 22.52 -20.54 6.92
CA VAL A 90 22.51 -19.69 5.71
C VAL A 90 23.57 -18.60 5.86
N VAL A 91 24.28 -18.30 4.78
CA VAL A 91 25.21 -17.17 4.72
C VAL A 91 24.74 -16.22 3.63
N LEU A 92 24.49 -14.98 4.03
CA LEU A 92 24.21 -13.87 3.12
C LEU A 92 25.44 -12.99 3.00
N SER A 93 25.58 -12.28 1.87
CA SER A 93 26.52 -11.17 1.81
C SER A 93 26.06 -10.04 2.76
N PRO A 94 26.96 -9.15 3.20
CA PRO A 94 26.57 -8.00 4.01
C PRO A 94 25.46 -7.15 3.37
N GLU A 95 25.50 -6.98 2.04
CA GLU A 95 24.51 -6.25 1.26
C GLU A 95 23.15 -6.96 1.30
N ALA A 96 23.11 -8.25 0.96
CA ALA A 96 21.87 -9.03 0.98
C ALA A 96 21.24 -9.11 2.38
N LYS A 97 22.07 -9.15 3.44
CA LYS A 97 21.58 -9.09 4.82
C LYS A 97 20.98 -7.72 5.14
N ALA A 98 21.63 -6.63 4.71
CA ALA A 98 21.12 -5.28 4.93
C ALA A 98 19.76 -5.07 4.22
N ASP A 99 19.66 -5.48 2.96
CA ASP A 99 18.41 -5.41 2.18
C ASP A 99 17.29 -6.23 2.84
N LEU A 100 17.62 -7.42 3.35
CA LEU A 100 16.66 -8.28 4.06
C LEU A 100 16.14 -7.60 5.34
N ILE A 101 17.02 -6.97 6.13
CA ILE A 101 16.64 -6.25 7.34
C ILE A 101 15.74 -5.06 7.02
N GLU A 102 16.05 -4.30 5.96
CA GLU A 102 15.22 -3.16 5.56
C GLU A 102 13.82 -3.62 5.11
N ARG A 103 13.74 -4.69 4.33
CA ARG A 103 12.46 -5.29 3.91
C ARG A 103 11.64 -5.79 5.11
N ILE A 104 12.27 -6.48 6.05
CA ILE A 104 11.61 -6.94 7.28
C ILE A 104 11.14 -5.75 8.12
N HIS A 105 11.98 -4.73 8.29
CA HIS A 105 11.61 -3.52 9.03
C HIS A 105 10.40 -2.82 8.41
N SER A 106 10.40 -2.65 7.08
CA SER A 106 9.27 -2.08 6.33
C SER A 106 8.01 -2.94 6.45
N ASN A 107 8.11 -4.27 6.39
CA ASN A 107 6.96 -5.16 6.56
C ASN A 107 6.40 -5.15 8.00
N LEU A 108 7.26 -5.12 9.01
CA LEU A 108 6.84 -5.14 10.41
C LEU A 108 6.33 -3.77 10.90
N PHE A 109 6.92 -2.67 10.42
CA PHE A 109 6.67 -1.33 10.97
C PHE A 109 6.27 -0.25 9.96
N GLY A 110 6.40 -0.50 8.67
CA GLY A 110 5.99 0.40 7.58
C GLY A 110 4.75 -0.11 6.84
N TYR A 111 4.69 0.05 5.53
CA TYR A 111 3.65 -0.53 4.67
C TYR A 111 4.24 -1.47 3.61
N GLY A 112 5.42 -2.03 3.90
CA GLY A 112 6.10 -3.02 3.06
C GLY A 112 6.40 -2.46 1.67
N ALA A 113 6.07 -3.25 0.65
CA ALA A 113 6.30 -2.90 -0.75
C ALA A 113 5.58 -1.60 -1.23
N ILE A 114 4.62 -1.07 -0.47
CA ILE A 114 3.90 0.17 -0.81
C ILE A 114 4.71 1.41 -0.39
N ASP A 115 5.62 1.30 0.59
CA ASP A 115 6.36 2.45 1.16
C ASP A 115 7.01 3.37 0.10
N PRO A 116 7.72 2.84 -0.92
CA PRO A 116 8.33 3.69 -1.94
C PRO A 116 7.32 4.56 -2.71
N TYR A 117 6.12 4.04 -2.94
CA TYR A 117 5.06 4.73 -3.67
C TYR A 117 4.36 5.79 -2.81
N LEU A 118 4.25 5.56 -1.51
CA LEU A 118 3.71 6.54 -0.56
C LEU A 118 4.63 7.76 -0.43
N LEU A 119 5.95 7.53 -0.52
CA LEU A 119 6.98 8.55 -0.45
C LEU A 119 7.18 9.33 -1.76
N ASP A 120 6.86 8.74 -2.92
CA ASP A 120 6.96 9.44 -4.21
C ASP A 120 5.85 10.49 -4.36
N THR A 121 6.25 11.76 -4.38
CA THR A 121 5.33 12.91 -4.49
C THR A 121 4.59 12.98 -5.82
N ARG A 122 5.04 12.26 -6.84
CA ARG A 122 4.39 12.17 -8.15
C ARG A 122 3.23 11.18 -8.13
N VAL A 123 3.22 10.22 -7.20
CA VAL A 123 2.13 9.24 -7.10
C VAL A 123 0.86 9.93 -6.60
N THR A 124 -0.22 9.77 -7.37
CA THR A 124 -1.55 10.32 -7.07
C THR A 124 -2.56 9.25 -6.73
N THR A 125 -2.37 8.02 -7.21
CA THR A 125 -3.28 6.91 -6.93
C THR A 125 -2.51 5.60 -6.82
N ILE A 126 -2.89 4.78 -5.86
CA ILE A 126 -2.47 3.38 -5.74
C ILE A 126 -3.75 2.54 -5.63
N ALA A 127 -3.98 1.68 -6.61
CA ALA A 127 -5.13 0.79 -6.65
C ALA A 127 -4.66 -0.67 -6.51
N ILE A 128 -5.20 -1.38 -5.53
CA ILE A 128 -4.86 -2.77 -5.21
C ILE A 128 -6.11 -3.62 -5.39
N HIS A 129 -6.03 -4.64 -6.24
CA HIS A 129 -7.11 -5.57 -6.56
C HIS A 129 -6.65 -6.99 -6.18
N GLY A 130 -6.66 -7.28 -4.88
CA GLY A 130 -6.03 -8.46 -4.29
C GLY A 130 -4.49 -8.40 -4.32
N ALA A 131 -3.83 -9.37 -3.69
CA ALA A 131 -2.37 -9.40 -3.53
C ALA A 131 -1.57 -9.35 -4.85
N ALA A 132 -2.13 -9.87 -5.94
CA ALA A 132 -1.41 -10.04 -7.21
C ALA A 132 -1.47 -8.82 -8.14
N HIS A 133 -2.44 -7.92 -7.96
CA HIS A 133 -2.71 -6.84 -8.91
C HIS A 133 -2.63 -5.49 -8.22
N VAL A 134 -1.53 -4.78 -8.43
CA VAL A 134 -1.34 -3.42 -7.94
C VAL A 134 -1.05 -2.51 -9.11
N SER A 135 -1.70 -1.36 -9.12
CA SER A 135 -1.52 -0.35 -10.16
C SER A 135 -1.33 1.03 -9.54
N VAL A 136 -0.48 1.83 -10.14
CA VAL A 136 -0.07 3.14 -9.63
C VAL A 136 -0.24 4.19 -10.71
N ARG A 137 -0.75 5.36 -10.33
CA ARG A 137 -0.86 6.52 -11.21
C ARG A 137 0.11 7.60 -10.75
N TYR A 138 0.81 8.20 -11.71
CA TYR A 138 1.67 9.36 -11.49
C TYR A 138 1.06 10.61 -12.12
N GLY A 139 0.84 11.65 -11.31
CA GLY A 139 0.25 12.91 -11.77
C GLY A 139 -1.07 12.72 -12.52
N HIS A 140 -1.11 13.23 -13.76
CA HIS A 140 -2.23 13.10 -14.71
C HIS A 140 -2.07 11.94 -15.69
N GLY A 141 -1.14 11.02 -15.42
CA GLY A 141 -0.90 9.84 -16.23
C GLY A 141 -2.00 8.79 -16.15
N GLU A 142 -1.83 7.75 -16.94
CA GLU A 142 -2.66 6.55 -16.88
C GLU A 142 -2.36 5.73 -15.62
N LEU A 143 -3.24 4.79 -15.30
CA LEU A 143 -3.00 3.83 -14.23
C LEU A 143 -2.07 2.73 -14.76
N GLU A 144 -0.88 2.59 -14.18
CA GLU A 144 0.16 1.66 -14.65
C GLU A 144 0.24 0.44 -13.74
N HIS A 145 0.21 -0.76 -14.32
CA HIS A 145 0.42 -2.00 -13.56
C HIS A 145 1.86 -2.10 -13.06
N THR A 146 1.99 -2.54 -11.81
CA THR A 146 3.28 -2.78 -11.16
C THR A 146 3.57 -4.27 -11.09
N GLU A 147 4.82 -4.62 -10.77
CA GLU A 147 5.15 -6.00 -10.40
C GLU A 147 4.43 -6.40 -9.11
N ALA A 148 4.26 -7.71 -8.90
CA ALA A 148 3.59 -8.23 -7.72
C ALA A 148 4.28 -7.74 -6.43
N MET A 149 3.58 -6.85 -5.71
CA MET A 149 4.08 -6.21 -4.48
C MET A 149 3.88 -7.08 -3.24
N PHE A 150 2.82 -7.89 -3.23
CA PHE A 150 2.48 -8.74 -2.10
C PHE A 150 2.83 -10.20 -2.41
N GLU A 151 3.19 -10.95 -1.38
CA GLU A 151 3.43 -12.40 -1.47
C GLU A 151 2.12 -13.15 -1.52
N ASP A 152 1.18 -12.80 -0.64
CA ASP A 152 -0.15 -13.38 -0.57
C ASP A 152 -1.21 -12.39 -0.04
N GLU A 153 -2.45 -12.87 0.02
CA GLU A 153 -3.59 -12.09 0.52
C GLU A 153 -3.49 -11.83 2.04
N ALA A 154 -2.75 -12.66 2.79
CA ALA A 154 -2.57 -12.46 4.23
C ALA A 154 -1.66 -11.27 4.51
N GLN A 155 -0.55 -11.14 3.77
CA GLN A 155 0.34 -9.99 3.83
C GLN A 155 -0.38 -8.70 3.44
N LEU A 156 -1.18 -8.73 2.37
CA LEU A 156 -2.02 -7.58 1.98
C LEU A 156 -2.96 -7.17 3.12
N ARG A 157 -3.66 -8.13 3.73
CA ARG A 157 -4.59 -7.86 4.84
C ARG A 157 -3.89 -7.27 6.06
N THR A 158 -2.68 -7.72 6.37
CA THR A 158 -1.86 -7.17 7.45
C THR A 158 -1.53 -5.70 7.19
N ILE A 159 -1.09 -5.36 5.99
CA ILE A 159 -0.74 -3.99 5.59
C ILE A 159 -1.99 -3.09 5.58
N VAL A 160 -3.10 -3.57 5.01
CA VAL A 160 -4.39 -2.84 5.01
C VAL A 160 -4.91 -2.62 6.42
N GLY A 161 -4.82 -3.62 7.29
CA GLY A 161 -5.20 -3.50 8.70
C GLY A 161 -4.39 -2.43 9.42
N ARG A 162 -3.09 -2.31 9.12
CA ARG A 162 -2.22 -1.25 9.66
C ARG A 162 -2.63 0.13 9.14
N LEU A 163 -2.86 0.27 7.83
CA LEU A 163 -3.37 1.51 7.22
C LEU A 163 -4.68 1.97 7.87
N LEU A 164 -5.61 1.04 8.11
CA LEU A 164 -6.87 1.35 8.79
C LEU A 164 -6.63 1.82 10.22
N ARG A 165 -5.81 1.11 11.00
CA ARG A 165 -5.46 1.52 12.37
C ARG A 165 -4.85 2.91 12.43
N ASP A 166 -3.93 3.23 11.51
CA ASP A 166 -3.30 4.54 11.41
C ASP A 166 -4.31 5.64 10.99
N ALA A 167 -5.36 5.26 10.25
CA ALA A 167 -6.49 6.12 9.94
C ALA A 167 -7.51 6.24 11.08
N GLY A 168 -7.33 5.52 12.20
CA GLY A 168 -8.33 5.42 13.27
C GLY A 168 -9.59 4.68 12.86
N ALA A 169 -9.51 3.81 11.84
CA ALA A 169 -10.58 2.96 11.36
C ALA A 169 -10.27 1.49 11.69
N GLU A 170 -11.31 0.67 11.74
CA GLU A 170 -11.19 -0.77 11.95
C GLU A 170 -12.13 -1.47 10.98
N ALA A 171 -11.65 -2.54 10.35
CA ALA A 171 -12.48 -3.38 9.51
C ALA A 171 -13.19 -4.43 10.36
N ASP A 172 -14.52 -4.44 10.28
CA ASP A 172 -15.38 -5.47 10.85
C ASP A 172 -16.02 -6.28 9.71
N GLU A 173 -16.30 -7.55 9.94
CA GLU A 173 -16.99 -8.44 9.00
C GLU A 173 -18.38 -7.91 8.60
N ASN A 174 -18.98 -7.07 9.45
CA ASN A 174 -20.25 -6.40 9.19
C ASN A 174 -20.13 -5.14 8.31
N MET A 175 -18.93 -4.59 8.16
CA MET A 175 -18.67 -3.38 7.38
C MET A 175 -17.61 -3.65 6.30
N PRO A 176 -18.00 -4.34 5.21
CA PRO A 176 -17.06 -4.74 4.16
C PRO A 176 -16.58 -3.58 3.28
N ILE A 177 -17.12 -2.37 3.46
CA ILE A 177 -16.71 -1.16 2.75
C ILE A 177 -16.36 -0.07 3.75
N ILE A 178 -15.18 0.52 3.62
CA ILE A 178 -14.68 1.57 4.50
C ILE A 178 -14.11 2.68 3.65
N GLU A 179 -14.47 3.92 3.95
CA GLU A 179 -13.80 5.10 3.41
C GLU A 179 -13.29 5.94 4.57
N THR A 180 -12.00 6.25 4.54
CA THR A 180 -11.35 7.04 5.59
C THR A 180 -10.23 7.92 5.03
N GLY A 181 -9.83 8.92 5.80
CA GLY A 181 -8.71 9.79 5.48
C GLY A 181 -7.59 9.62 6.49
N LEU A 182 -6.35 9.63 6.02
CA LEU A 182 -5.15 9.57 6.86
C LEU A 182 -4.05 10.45 6.30
N THR A 183 -3.04 10.72 7.12
CA THR A 183 -1.85 11.46 6.70
C THR A 183 -0.62 10.59 6.85
N ILE A 184 0.03 10.26 5.73
CA ILE A 184 1.26 9.46 5.68
C ILE A 184 2.38 10.35 5.14
N ALA A 185 3.52 10.36 5.81
CA ALA A 185 4.69 11.16 5.43
C ALA A 185 4.36 12.65 5.16
N GLY A 186 3.42 13.23 5.93
CA GLY A 186 2.97 14.62 5.79
C GLY A 186 1.98 14.88 4.65
N ARG A 187 1.62 13.85 3.87
CA ARG A 187 0.64 13.95 2.77
C ARG A 187 -0.70 13.37 3.19
N ARG A 188 -1.77 14.12 2.90
CA ARG A 188 -3.13 13.61 3.07
C ARG A 188 -3.42 12.54 2.04
N MET A 189 -4.18 11.53 2.43
CA MET A 189 -4.60 10.43 1.57
C MET A 189 -6.03 10.05 1.92
N SER A 190 -6.85 9.74 0.92
CA SER A 190 -8.08 8.98 1.12
C SER A 190 -7.82 7.50 0.87
N LEU A 191 -8.34 6.64 1.73
CA LEU A 191 -8.30 5.20 1.63
C LEU A 191 -9.74 4.68 1.53
N SER A 192 -10.07 4.04 0.42
CA SER A 192 -11.30 3.30 0.24
C SER A 192 -10.99 1.81 0.18
N LEU A 193 -11.62 1.03 1.05
CA LEU A 193 -11.49 -0.42 1.14
C LEU A 193 -12.83 -1.07 0.79
N ALA A 194 -12.76 -2.14 0.01
CA ALA A 194 -13.86 -3.08 -0.21
C ALA A 194 -13.35 -4.52 -0.04
N ALA A 195 -13.96 -5.29 0.85
CA ALA A 195 -13.51 -6.63 1.23
C ALA A 195 -14.66 -7.66 1.16
N PRO A 196 -14.39 -8.97 1.29
CA PRO A 196 -15.44 -9.98 1.41
C PRO A 196 -16.41 -9.68 2.56
N PRO A 197 -17.73 -9.94 2.39
CA PRO A 197 -18.35 -10.61 1.25
C PRO A 197 -18.70 -9.71 0.06
N PHE A 198 -18.45 -8.40 0.11
CA PHE A 198 -18.82 -7.47 -0.96
C PHE A 198 -18.03 -7.71 -2.26
N SER A 199 -16.74 -8.06 -2.12
CA SER A 199 -15.90 -8.53 -3.23
C SER A 199 -15.29 -9.89 -2.90
N PRO A 200 -14.96 -10.75 -3.90
CA PRO A 200 -14.15 -11.95 -3.68
C PRO A 200 -12.77 -11.68 -3.07
N TYR A 201 -12.20 -10.49 -3.23
CA TYR A 201 -10.85 -10.13 -2.78
C TYR A 201 -10.85 -8.80 -2.03
N VAL A 202 -9.73 -8.47 -1.38
CA VAL A 202 -9.51 -7.12 -0.85
C VAL A 202 -9.21 -6.16 -1.99
N HIS A 203 -10.02 -5.10 -2.11
CA HIS A 203 -9.78 -3.97 -3.00
C HIS A 203 -9.47 -2.73 -2.18
N VAL A 204 -8.39 -2.03 -2.51
CA VAL A 204 -7.98 -0.81 -1.85
C VAL A 204 -7.71 0.25 -2.91
N ASP A 205 -8.37 1.41 -2.80
CA ASP A 205 -8.05 2.62 -3.57
C ASP A 205 -7.47 3.66 -2.62
N MET A 206 -6.22 4.04 -2.87
CA MET A 206 -5.52 5.09 -2.14
C MET A 206 -5.33 6.28 -3.06
N ARG A 207 -5.90 7.45 -2.69
CA ARG A 207 -5.68 8.70 -3.42
C ARG A 207 -4.83 9.62 -2.59
N LEU A 208 -3.63 9.90 -3.09
CA LEU A 208 -2.66 10.73 -2.40
C LEU A 208 -2.80 12.16 -2.89
N HIS A 209 -3.01 13.06 -1.95
CA HIS A 209 -3.01 14.48 -2.23
C HIS A 209 -1.57 14.97 -2.50
N PRO A 210 -1.40 16.01 -3.32
CA PRO A 210 -0.11 16.64 -3.47
C PRO A 210 0.36 17.20 -2.10
N PRO A 211 1.68 17.18 -1.83
CA PRO A 211 2.23 17.71 -0.57
C PRO A 211 1.92 19.21 -0.41
N GLU A 212 1.94 19.95 -1.52
CA GLU A 212 1.53 21.34 -1.59
C GLU A 212 0.27 21.46 -2.44
N MET A 213 -0.77 22.09 -1.89
CA MET A 213 -2.02 22.31 -2.63
C MET A 213 -1.83 23.46 -3.63
N PRO A 214 -2.30 23.33 -4.88
CA PRO A 214 -2.18 24.40 -5.86
C PRO A 214 -2.93 25.65 -5.40
N THR A 215 -2.30 26.81 -5.59
CA THR A 215 -2.90 28.12 -5.32
C THR A 215 -3.80 28.56 -6.47
N LEU A 216 -4.65 29.56 -6.24
CA LEU A 216 -5.43 30.17 -7.33
C LEU A 216 -4.53 30.74 -8.44
N ASP A 217 -3.34 31.23 -8.10
CA ASP A 217 -2.40 31.76 -9.09
C ASP A 217 -1.79 30.64 -9.93
N ASP A 218 -1.50 29.48 -9.32
CA ASP A 218 -1.02 28.29 -10.05
C ASP A 218 -2.09 27.82 -11.05
N LEU A 219 -3.36 27.75 -10.63
CA LEU A 219 -4.47 27.36 -11.51
C LEU A 219 -4.67 28.33 -12.68
N VAL A 220 -4.40 29.62 -12.47
CA VAL A 220 -4.44 30.61 -13.56
C VAL A 220 -3.25 30.44 -14.50
N ALA A 221 -2.05 30.24 -13.95
CA ALA A 221 -0.82 30.04 -14.72
C ALA A 221 -0.88 28.77 -15.59
N GLU A 222 -1.50 27.70 -15.08
CA GLU A 222 -1.71 26.44 -15.79
C GLU A 222 -2.90 26.47 -16.75
N GLY A 223 -3.67 27.57 -16.78
CA GLY A 223 -4.80 27.76 -17.69
C GLY A 223 -6.07 27.02 -17.28
N PHE A 224 -6.13 26.45 -16.07
CA PHE A 224 -7.35 25.85 -15.51
C PHE A 224 -8.39 26.90 -15.11
N MET A 225 -7.99 28.15 -14.91
CA MET A 225 -8.87 29.23 -14.47
C MET A 225 -8.52 30.57 -15.13
N LEU A 226 -9.53 31.39 -15.44
CA LEU A 226 -9.31 32.76 -15.89
C LEU A 226 -8.87 33.67 -14.72
N PRO A 227 -7.97 34.65 -14.93
CA PRO A 227 -7.57 35.60 -13.89
C PRO A 227 -8.77 36.30 -13.22
N GLU A 228 -9.81 36.62 -13.98
CA GLU A 228 -11.03 37.26 -13.50
C GLU A 228 -11.84 36.33 -12.59
N ALA A 229 -11.85 35.02 -12.88
CA ALA A 229 -12.51 34.02 -12.04
C ALA A 229 -11.76 33.83 -10.72
N ALA A 230 -10.42 33.80 -10.75
CA ALA A 230 -9.60 33.77 -9.53
C ALA A 230 -9.83 35.02 -8.67
N LYS A 231 -9.91 36.21 -9.28
CA LYS A 231 -10.27 37.45 -8.57
C LYS A 231 -11.66 37.35 -7.95
N LEU A 232 -12.67 36.88 -8.69
CA LEU A 232 -14.02 36.71 -8.17
C LEU A 232 -14.06 35.77 -6.97
N LEU A 233 -13.36 34.63 -7.02
CA LEU A 233 -13.28 33.70 -5.89
C LEU A 233 -12.63 34.34 -4.67
N ARG A 234 -11.55 35.12 -4.85
CA ARG A 234 -10.96 35.89 -3.75
C ARG A 234 -11.96 36.88 -3.16
N ASP A 235 -12.69 37.61 -3.99
CA ASP A 235 -13.69 38.58 -3.52
C ASP A 235 -14.84 37.88 -2.75
N ILE A 236 -15.29 36.71 -3.21
CA ILE A 236 -16.33 35.91 -2.52
C ILE A 236 -15.83 35.41 -1.16
N VAL A 237 -14.61 34.87 -1.07
CA VAL A 237 -14.03 34.37 0.20
C VAL A 237 -13.90 35.48 1.25
N HIS A 238 -13.63 36.73 0.85
CA HIS A 238 -13.60 37.88 1.76
C HIS A 238 -14.99 38.50 2.02
N SER A 239 -16.02 38.01 1.34
CA SER A 239 -17.40 38.46 1.53
C SER A 239 -18.13 37.63 2.59
N ARG A 240 -19.42 37.90 2.79
CA ARG A 240 -20.28 37.11 3.69
C ARG A 240 -21.00 35.97 2.97
N TYR A 241 -20.81 35.85 1.66
CA TYR A 241 -21.49 34.87 0.83
C TYR A 241 -20.69 33.58 0.77
N GLY A 242 -21.38 32.45 0.91
CA GLY A 242 -20.80 31.14 0.63
C GLY A 242 -20.90 30.82 -0.87
N PHE A 243 -20.05 29.91 -1.33
CA PHE A 243 -20.17 29.30 -2.64
C PHE A 243 -19.96 27.79 -2.53
N ALA A 244 -20.45 27.06 -3.53
CA ALA A 244 -20.20 25.64 -3.69
C ALA A 244 -19.52 25.43 -5.05
N ILE A 245 -18.51 24.56 -5.07
CA ILE A 245 -17.91 24.07 -6.31
C ILE A 245 -18.69 22.82 -6.69
N VAL A 246 -19.26 22.80 -7.89
CA VAL A 246 -19.97 21.65 -8.46
C VAL A 246 -19.15 21.14 -9.63
N GLY A 247 -18.89 19.83 -9.66
CA GLY A 247 -18.12 19.14 -10.69
C GLY A 247 -18.52 17.68 -10.74
#